data_AF-A0A932Y3N0-F1
#
_entry.id   AF-A0A932Y3N0-F1
#
_cell.length_a   1.000
_cell.length_b   1.000
_cell.length_c   1.000
_cell.angle_alpha   90.00
_cell.angle_beta   90.00
_cell.angle_gamma   90.00
#
_symmetry.space_group_name_H-M   'P 1'
#
loop_
_entity.id
_entity.type
_entity.pdbx_description
1 polymer ?
#
loop_
_entity_poly.entity_id
_entity_poly.type
_entity_poly.pdbx_seq_one_letter_code
_entity_poly.pdbx_strand_id
1 'polypeptide(L)'
;MKENLLFDCNLVQEEIAWNKKLSRAHQLHILSCQSCNAIASEFSELNSLLESLDQKVPSNFVDRIMHKINDPNELHEKSRFIGIQTIFTKLFQVPAMQVGFVTASLMFALGNVYRFVLSIVIPSIA
;
A
#
# COMPACT_ATOMS: atom_id res chain seq x y z
N MET A 1 37.31 -0.39 -26.09
CA MET A 1 36.63 0.92 -26.15
C MET A 1 35.49 0.89 -25.14
N LYS A 2 35.66 1.55 -23.98
CA LYS A 2 34.60 1.78 -22.99
C LYS A 2 34.09 3.21 -23.23
N GLU A 3 33.05 3.34 -24.05
CA GLU A 3 32.30 4.60 -24.09
C GLU A 3 31.44 4.66 -22.82
N ASN A 4 31.85 5.50 -21.88
CA ASN A 4 30.99 5.96 -20.79
C ASN A 4 29.90 6.85 -21.40
N LEU A 5 28.85 6.22 -21.93
CA LEU A 5 27.59 6.92 -22.21
C LEU A 5 26.95 7.26 -20.87
N LEU A 6 27.21 8.49 -20.41
CA LEU A 6 26.52 9.09 -19.29
C LEU A 6 25.05 9.32 -19.72
N PHE A 7 24.22 8.29 -19.64
CA PHE A 7 22.79 8.44 -19.85
C PHE A 7 22.20 9.13 -18.63
N ASP A 8 21.42 10.18 -18.88
CA ASP A 8 20.60 10.78 -17.83
C ASP A 8 19.51 9.78 -17.44
N CYS A 9 19.65 9.20 -16.25
CA CYS A 9 18.68 8.26 -15.71
C CYS A 9 17.28 8.86 -15.65
N ASN A 10 17.16 10.18 -15.43
CA ASN A 10 15.86 10.84 -15.38
C ASN A 10 15.12 10.76 -16.72
N LEU A 11 15.84 10.96 -17.82
CA LEU A 11 15.26 10.88 -19.16
C LEU A 11 14.77 9.45 -19.47
N VAL A 12 15.57 8.44 -19.12
CA VAL A 12 15.19 7.04 -19.32
C VAL A 12 13.98 6.66 -18.46
N GLN A 13 13.94 7.12 -17.20
CA GLN A 13 12.81 6.91 -16.31
C GLN A 13 11.54 7.59 -16.82
N GLU A 14 11.64 8.81 -17.36
CA GLU A 14 10.52 9.50 -17.97
C GLU A 14 10.02 8.75 -19.21
N GLU A 15 10.91 8.26 -20.07
CA GLU A 15 10.52 7.46 -21.23
C GLU A 15 9.80 6.16 -20.83
N ILE A 16 10.23 5.50 -19.75
CA ILE A 16 9.55 4.34 -19.16
C ILE A 16 8.16 4.74 -18.66
N ALA A 17 8.05 5.82 -17.88
CA ALA A 17 6.79 6.25 -17.27
C ALA A 17 5.74 6.67 -18.31
N TRP A 18 6.17 7.23 -19.44
CA TRP A 18 5.29 7.59 -20.56
C TRP A 18 5.00 6.42 -21.52
N ASN A 19 5.50 5.22 -21.21
CA ASN A 19 5.37 4.02 -22.06
C ASN A 19 5.85 4.28 -23.51
N LYS A 20 6.92 5.06 -23.67
CA LYS A 20 7.52 5.34 -24.98
C LYS A 20 8.36 4.16 -25.47
N LYS A 21 8.53 4.06 -26.79
CA LYS A 21 9.41 3.04 -27.39
C LYS A 21 10.86 3.37 -27.07
N LEU A 22 11.47 2.58 -26.18
CA LEU A 22 12.86 2.75 -25.76
C LEU A 22 13.84 2.42 -26.88
N SER A 23 14.85 3.27 -27.06
CA SER A 23 15.97 3.01 -27.97
C SER A 23 16.82 1.82 -27.50
N ARG A 24 17.56 1.18 -28.41
CA ARG A 24 18.45 0.05 -28.05
C ARG A 24 19.48 0.45 -26.99
N ALA A 25 19.93 1.70 -27.00
CA ALA A 25 20.88 2.20 -26.02
C ALA A 25 20.25 2.38 -24.64
N HIS A 26 19.00 2.88 -24.56
CA HIS A 26 18.25 2.96 -23.30
C HIS A 26 17.92 1.58 -22.72
N GLN A 27 17.60 0.60 -23.56
CA GLN A 27 17.39 -0.78 -23.13
C GLN A 27 18.66 -1.38 -22.49
N LEU A 28 19.83 -1.17 -23.11
CA LEU A 28 21.10 -1.60 -22.54
C LEU A 28 21.42 -0.86 -21.23
N HIS A 29 21.09 0.44 -21.15
CA HIS A 29 21.26 1.21 -19.93
C HIS A 29 20.41 0.66 -18.78
N ILE A 30 19.13 0.35 -19.01
CA ILE A 30 18.23 -0.26 -18.01
C ILE A 30 18.81 -1.58 -17.48
N LEU A 31 19.37 -2.44 -18.35
CA LEU A 31 20.00 -3.69 -17.92
C LEU A 31 21.25 -3.47 -17.05
N SER A 32 21.96 -2.36 -17.26
CA SER A 32 23.19 -2.03 -16.53
C SER A 32 22.98 -1.19 -15.26
N CYS A 33 21.88 -0.43 -15.18
CA CYS A 33 21.60 0.53 -14.12
C CYS A 33 20.53 -0.03 -13.16
N GLN A 34 20.92 -0.32 -11.92
CA GLN A 34 20.04 -0.91 -10.91
C GLN A 34 18.78 -0.06 -10.64
N SER A 35 18.90 1.27 -10.63
CA SER A 35 17.77 2.18 -10.42
C SER A 35 16.77 2.15 -11.57
N CYS A 36 17.25 2.26 -12.82
CA CYS A 36 16.38 2.20 -13.99
C CYS A 36 15.75 0.81 -14.17
N ASN A 37 16.44 -0.26 -13.78
CA ASN A 37 15.92 -1.62 -13.80
C ASN A 37 14.73 -1.79 -12.83
N ALA A 38 14.90 -1.34 -11.58
CA ALA A 38 13.84 -1.40 -10.57
C ALA A 38 12.58 -0.68 -11.07
N ILE A 39 12.72 0.54 -11.59
CA ILE A 39 11.60 1.32 -12.13
C ILE A 39 10.96 0.62 -13.34
N ALA A 40 11.75 0.09 -14.27
CA ALA A 40 11.22 -0.64 -15.41
C ALA A 40 10.39 -1.87 -14.98
N SER A 41 10.84 -2.58 -13.94
CA SER A 41 10.12 -3.73 -13.39
C SER A 41 8.82 -3.32 -12.70
N GLU A 42 8.85 -2.29 -11.85
CA GLU A 42 7.67 -1.78 -11.14
C GLU A 42 6.61 -1.28 -12.12
N PHE A 43 7.01 -0.52 -13.15
CA PHE A 43 6.09 -0.07 -14.18
C PHE A 43 5.54 -1.23 -15.03
N SER A 44 6.34 -2.25 -15.34
CA SER A 44 5.86 -3.43 -16.05
C SER A 44 4.82 -4.20 -15.24
N GLU A 45 5.03 -4.34 -13.93
CA GLU A 45 4.07 -4.97 -13.02
C GLU A 45 2.76 -4.16 -12.96
N LEU A 46 2.87 -2.83 -12.79
CA LEU A 46 1.71 -1.94 -12.79
C LEU A 46 0.92 -2.00 -14.10
N ASN A 47 1.62 -2.01 -15.25
CA ASN A 47 0.97 -2.10 -16.55
C ASN A 47 0.21 -3.42 -16.70
N SER A 48 0.78 -4.54 -16.24
CA SER A 48 0.11 -5.84 -16.28
C SER A 48 -1.15 -5.88 -15.39
N LEU A 49 -1.10 -5.21 -14.24
CA LEU A 49 -2.28 -5.07 -13.38
C LEU A 49 -3.33 -4.18 -14.04
N LEU A 50 -2.93 -3.07 -14.67
CA LEU A 50 -3.85 -2.17 -15.38
C LEU A 50 -4.50 -2.83 -16.60
N GLU A 51 -3.77 -3.66 -17.36
CA GLU A 51 -4.34 -4.43 -18.46
C GLU A 51 -5.44 -5.40 -18.00
N SER A 52 -5.35 -5.91 -16.76
CA SER A 52 -6.41 -6.73 -16.17
C SER A 52 -7.63 -5.93 -15.72
N LEU A 53 -7.47 -4.62 -15.48
CA LEU A 53 -8.57 -3.69 -15.24
C LEU A 53 -9.10 -3.17 -16.59
N ASP A 54 -9.77 -4.02 -17.36
CA ASP A 54 -10.56 -3.61 -18.54
C ASP A 54 -11.85 -2.84 -18.13
N GLN A 55 -11.71 -1.92 -17.17
CA GLN A 55 -12.78 -1.03 -16.74
C GLN A 55 -12.75 0.22 -17.60
N LYS A 56 -13.75 0.33 -18.48
CA LYS A 56 -14.04 1.57 -19.20
C LYS A 56 -14.20 2.71 -18.19
N VAL A 57 -13.28 3.67 -18.24
CA VAL A 57 -13.41 4.91 -17.49
C VAL A 57 -14.69 5.60 -17.97
N PRO A 58 -15.67 5.83 -17.08
CA PRO A 58 -16.93 6.43 -17.47
C PRO A 58 -16.70 7.88 -17.92
N SER A 59 -17.45 8.34 -18.92
CA SER A 59 -17.26 9.64 -19.57
C SER A 59 -17.34 10.84 -18.63
N ASN A 60 -18.07 10.71 -17.52
CA ASN A 60 -18.22 11.72 -16.48
C ASN A 60 -17.23 11.56 -15.30
N PHE A 61 -16.18 10.75 -15.44
CA PHE A 61 -15.17 10.58 -14.39
C PHE A 61 -14.47 11.90 -14.06
N VAL A 62 -13.99 12.62 -15.08
CA VAL A 62 -13.27 13.88 -14.90
C VAL A 62 -14.16 14.91 -14.22
N ASP A 63 -15.40 15.08 -14.68
CA ASP A 63 -16.35 16.03 -14.10
C ASP A 63 -16.65 15.71 -12.63
N ARG A 64 -16.83 14.43 -12.28
CA ARG A 64 -17.04 14.01 -10.89
C ARG A 64 -15.81 14.30 -10.01
N ILE A 65 -14.60 14.02 -10.50
CA ILE A 65 -13.37 14.29 -9.73
C ILE A 65 -13.18 15.79 -9.54
N MET A 66 -13.37 16.59 -10.60
CA MET A 66 -13.25 18.05 -10.50
C MET A 66 -14.31 18.65 -9.59
N HIS A 67 -15.54 18.16 -9.65
CA HIS A 67 -16.59 18.54 -8.69
C HIS A 67 -16.20 18.17 -7.25
N LYS A 68 -15.62 16.98 -7.04
CA LYS A 68 -15.19 16.49 -5.73
C LYS A 68 -14.03 17.30 -5.12
N ILE A 69 -13.08 17.71 -5.95
CA ILE A 69 -11.93 18.53 -5.52
C ILE A 69 -12.39 19.97 -5.21
N ASN A 70 -13.34 20.49 -6.00
CA ASN A 70 -13.85 21.84 -5.84
C ASN A 70 -14.94 21.98 -4.77
N ASP A 71 -15.44 20.88 -4.21
CA ASP A 71 -16.40 20.93 -3.10
C ASP A 71 -15.64 21.07 -1.75
N PRO A 72 -15.66 22.25 -1.12
CA PRO A 72 -14.96 22.49 0.13
C PRO A 72 -15.52 21.68 1.31
N ASN A 73 -16.74 21.14 1.20
CA ASN A 73 -17.41 20.42 2.28
C ASN A 73 -16.93 18.95 2.40
N GLU A 74 -16.57 18.30 1.29
CA GLU A 74 -16.12 16.89 1.33
C GLU A 74 -14.70 16.72 1.89
N LEU A 75 -13.82 17.70 1.68
CA LEU A 75 -12.45 17.69 2.23
C LEU A 75 -12.44 17.72 3.76
N HIS A 76 -13.44 18.35 4.37
CA HIS A 76 -13.55 18.46 5.84
C HIS A 76 -13.99 17.16 6.52
N GLU A 77 -14.83 16.34 5.87
CA GLU A 77 -15.29 15.08 6.44
C GLU A 77 -14.20 13.99 6.34
N LYS A 78 -13.48 13.93 5.21
CA LYS A 78 -12.41 12.95 5.00
C LYS A 78 -11.18 13.23 5.89
N SER A 79 -10.85 14.49 6.17
CA SER A 79 -9.74 14.86 7.07
C SER A 79 -9.97 14.42 8.52
N ARG A 80 -11.23 14.40 8.99
CA ARG A 80 -11.58 13.93 10.34
C ARG A 80 -11.35 12.43 10.52
N PHE A 81 -11.71 11.63 9.51
CA PHE A 81 -11.54 10.18 9.54
C PHE A 81 -10.06 9.77 9.41
N ILE A 82 -9.30 10.44 8.53
CA ILE A 82 -7.85 10.24 8.39
C ILE A 82 -7.12 10.61 9.69
N GLY A 83 -7.55 11.68 10.38
CA GLY A 83 -6.97 12.07 11.67
C GLY A 83 -7.09 10.97 12.73
N ILE A 84 -8.26 10.35 12.86
CA ILE A 84 -8.50 9.26 13.81
C ILE A 84 -7.66 8.02 13.45
N GLN A 85 -7.66 7.61 12.17
CA GLN A 85 -6.86 6.46 11.71
C GLN A 85 -5.35 6.66 11.98
N THR A 86 -4.84 7.88 11.76
CA THR A 86 -3.43 8.22 11.99
C THR A 86 -3.08 8.22 13.49
N ILE A 87 -4.03 8.55 14.36
CA ILE A 87 -3.85 8.46 15.82
C ILE A 87 -3.77 6.99 16.25
N PHE A 88 -4.68 6.13 15.75
CA PHE A 88 -4.64 4.70 16.07
C PHE A 88 -3.36 4.01 15.58
N THR A 89 -2.90 4.32 14.37
CA THR A 89 -1.64 3.74 13.85
C THR A 89 -0.43 4.18 14.67
N LYS A 90 -0.37 5.45 15.10
CA LYS A 90 0.70 5.94 16.00
C LYS A 90 0.65 5.29 17.38
N LEU A 91 -0.54 5.09 17.95
CA LEU A 91 -0.71 4.40 19.24
C LEU A 91 -0.28 2.92 19.16
N PHE A 92 -0.66 2.22 18.08
CA PHE A 92 -0.25 0.82 17.86
C PHE A 92 1.22 0.62 17.52
N GLN A 93 1.96 1.68 17.15
CA GLN A 93 3.41 1.63 16.92
C GLN A 93 4.24 1.80 18.20
N VAL A 94 3.62 2.14 19.33
CA VAL A 94 4.32 2.21 20.61
C VAL A 94 4.51 0.78 21.16
N PRO A 95 5.74 0.30 21.37
CA PRO A 95 6.00 -1.08 21.81
C PRO A 95 5.31 -1.42 23.13
N ALA A 96 5.12 -0.45 24.03
CA ALA A 96 4.38 -0.64 25.28
C ALA A 96 2.89 -0.98 25.06
N MET A 97 2.26 -0.43 24.02
CA MET A 97 0.85 -0.67 23.74
C MET A 97 0.61 -2.04 23.09
N GLN A 98 1.53 -2.47 22.22
CA GLN A 98 1.51 -3.83 21.68
C GLN A 98 1.63 -4.88 22.79
N VAL A 99 2.58 -4.70 23.72
CA VAL A 99 2.71 -5.59 24.87
C VAL A 99 1.42 -5.58 25.71
N GLY A 100 0.86 -4.40 26.01
CA GLY A 100 -0.39 -4.29 26.76
C GLY A 100 -1.56 -5.05 26.12
N PHE A 101 -1.73 -4.93 24.81
CA PHE A 101 -2.82 -5.60 24.09
C PHE A 101 -2.63 -7.12 24.02
N VAL A 102 -1.41 -7.59 23.77
CA VAL A 102 -1.07 -9.03 23.80
C VAL A 102 -1.28 -9.61 25.21
N THR A 103 -0.90 -8.88 26.25
CA THR A 103 -1.05 -9.35 27.63
C THR A 103 -2.52 -9.40 28.05
N ALA A 104 -3.30 -8.38 27.70
CA ALA A 104 -4.74 -8.35 27.97
C ALA A 104 -5.49 -9.46 27.22
N SER A 105 -5.21 -9.65 25.93
CA SER A 105 -5.83 -10.72 25.14
C SER A 105 -5.48 -12.11 25.65
N LEU A 106 -4.24 -12.32 26.10
CA LEU A 106 -3.83 -13.57 26.76
C LEU A 106 -4.59 -13.81 28.08
N MET A 107 -4.76 -12.78 28.91
CA MET A 107 -5.53 -12.89 30.16
C MET A 107 -7.00 -13.25 29.89
N PHE A 108 -7.62 -12.63 28.89
CA PHE A 108 -8.99 -12.97 28.47
C PHE A 108 -9.09 -14.40 27.91
N ALA A 109 -8.09 -14.84 27.14
CA ALA A 109 -8.05 -16.22 26.62
C ALA A 109 -7.94 -17.23 27.77
N LEU A 110 -7.02 -17.00 28.72
CA LEU A 110 -6.86 -17.85 29.90
C LEU A 110 -8.12 -17.89 30.77
N GLY A 111 -8.78 -16.75 30.99
CA GLY A 111 -10.04 -16.70 31.72
C GLY A 111 -11.16 -17.49 31.04
N ASN A 112 -11.26 -17.43 29.71
CA ASN A 112 -12.24 -18.22 28.96
C ASN A 112 -11.92 -19.72 28.99
N VAL A 113 -10.65 -20.11 28.90
CA VAL A 113 -10.23 -21.51 29.05
C VAL A 113 -10.56 -22.01 30.46
N TYR A 114 -10.28 -21.22 31.50
CA TYR A 114 -10.64 -21.57 32.88
C TYR A 114 -12.14 -21.74 33.05
N ARG A 115 -12.94 -20.81 32.51
CA ARG A 115 -14.40 -20.91 32.52
C ARG A 115 -14.91 -22.15 31.79
N PHE A 116 -14.29 -22.50 30.66
CA PHE A 116 -14.60 -23.71 29.91
C PHE A 116 -14.29 -24.98 30.69
N VAL A 117 -13.11 -25.07 31.31
CA VAL A 117 -12.72 -26.21 32.14
C VAL A 117 -13.68 -26.35 33.34
N LEU A 118 -13.96 -25.26 34.06
CA LEU A 118 -14.96 -25.29 35.14
C LEU A 118 -16.33 -25.75 34.64
N SER A 119 -16.78 -25.26 33.48
CA SER A 119 -18.06 -25.67 32.91
C SER A 119 -18.13 -27.14 32.51
N ILE A 120 -17.00 -27.79 32.25
CA ILE A 120 -16.95 -29.23 31.93
C ILE A 120 -16.83 -30.08 33.21
N VAL A 121 -16.05 -29.60 34.19
CA VAL A 121 -15.72 -30.35 35.41
C VAL A 121 -16.81 -30.25 36.48
N ILE A 122 -17.49 -29.11 36.61
CA ILE A 122 -18.57 -28.95 37.59
C ILE A 122 -19.76 -29.91 37.31
N PRO A 123 -20.27 -30.07 36.07
CA PRO A 123 -21.34 -31.02 35.80
C PRO A 123 -20.90 -32.49 35.76
N SER A 124 -19.61 -32.82 35.91
CA SER A 124 -19.15 -34.21 36.00
C SER A 124 -19.01 -34.72 37.44
N ILE A 125 -19.12 -33.82 38.43
CA ILE A 125 -19.00 -34.13 39.87
C ILE A 125 -20.35 -33.94 40.60
N ALA A 126 -21.28 -33.18 40.00
CA ALA A 126 -22.68 -33.05 40.44
C ALA A 126 -23.55 -34.17 39.86
#